data_AF-A0A355YPA2-F1
#
_entry.id   AF-A0A355YPA2-F1
#
_cell.length_a   1.000
_cell.length_b   1.000
_cell.length_c   1.000
_cell.angle_alpha   90.00
_cell.angle_beta   90.00
_cell.angle_gamma   90.00
#
_symmetry.space_group_name_H-M   'P 1'
#
loop_
_entity.id
_entity.type
_entity.pdbx_description
1 polymer ?
#
loop_
_entity_poly.entity_id
_entity_poly.type
_entity_poly.pdbx_seq_one_letter_code
_entity_poly.pdbx_strand_id
1 'polypeptide(L)'
;DTGLTPACEKIYTTNLLLDLFHEDDYEEPAKIPSEPLEDILKGLLDEACRRELIPDSIAYRDLFDTRMMNCLLPRPSQVQREFEERYQRSPQEATDYFYRFSQDSDYIRRYRVSKDQKWKTATEYGEIDITINLSKPEKDPKAIAAARNAKTGAYPKCQLCMENEGYAGRIDHPARENHRIIPITIYNSRWGFQYSPYVYYNEHCIVFNGEHTPMKIDRAAFTKLFDFVRQFPHYFLGSNADLPIVGGSILSHDHFQGGNYTFAMAKAPIEQHVTLPGYEDVEAGIVKWPLSVLRIRHKDEKRLIDLATHVLAVWRDYTDEDAFIYAYTDGEPHNTITPIARKTGDSFELDLTLRNNITTEEHPLGVYHPHANLHHIKKENIGLIEVMG
;
A
#
# COMPACT_ATOMS: atom_id res chain seq x y z
N ASP A 1 21.25 16.12 -9.63
CA ASP A 1 20.65 16.91 -8.54
C ASP A 1 20.28 16.10 -7.30
N THR A 2 19.64 14.94 -7.44
CA THR A 2 19.17 14.13 -6.29
C THR A 2 20.26 13.32 -5.58
N GLY A 3 21.44 13.16 -6.20
CA GLY A 3 22.50 12.29 -5.67
C GLY A 3 22.23 10.79 -5.85
N LEU A 4 21.22 10.43 -6.66
CA LEU A 4 20.82 9.05 -6.92
C LEU A 4 21.96 8.18 -7.46
N THR A 5 22.76 8.76 -8.37
CA THR A 5 23.97 8.14 -8.92
C THR A 5 25.20 8.88 -8.39
N PRO A 6 26.09 8.21 -7.63
CA PRO A 6 27.35 8.80 -7.19
C PRO A 6 28.26 9.20 -8.36
N ALA A 7 29.06 10.25 -8.18
CA ALA A 7 29.97 10.73 -9.24
C ALA A 7 30.96 9.66 -9.73
N CYS A 8 31.39 8.74 -8.85
CA CYS A 8 32.27 7.63 -9.22
C CYS A 8 31.60 6.59 -10.12
N GLU A 9 30.27 6.55 -10.20
CA GLU A 9 29.50 5.62 -11.02
C GLU A 9 29.07 6.22 -12.37
N LYS A 10 29.45 7.46 -12.68
CA LYS A 10 29.11 8.12 -13.97
C LYS A 10 29.47 7.25 -15.18
N ILE A 11 30.72 6.79 -15.26
CA ILE A 11 31.20 5.98 -16.39
C ILE A 11 30.45 4.64 -16.44
N TYR A 12 30.23 4.02 -15.28
CA TYR A 12 29.53 2.74 -15.18
C TYR A 12 28.08 2.85 -15.70
N THR A 13 27.33 3.84 -15.22
CA THR A 13 25.95 4.08 -15.64
C THR A 13 25.84 4.49 -17.11
N THR A 14 26.80 5.27 -17.62
CA THR A 14 26.88 5.61 -19.05
C THR A 14 26.98 4.35 -19.90
N ASN A 15 27.89 3.43 -19.57
CA ASN A 15 28.05 2.18 -20.32
C ASN A 15 26.79 1.30 -20.28
N LEU A 16 26.07 1.26 -19.16
CA LEU A 16 24.80 0.52 -19.06
C LEU A 16 23.71 1.13 -19.95
N LEU A 17 23.64 2.46 -20.04
CA LEU A 17 22.68 3.14 -20.90
C LEU A 17 23.02 2.96 -22.39
N LEU A 18 24.31 2.98 -22.75
CA LEU A 18 24.74 2.68 -24.13
C LEU A 18 24.34 1.27 -24.55
N ASP A 19 24.63 0.26 -23.70
CA ASP A 19 24.19 -1.12 -23.93
C ASP A 19 22.66 -1.21 -24.06
N LEU A 20 21.92 -0.52 -23.20
CA LEU A 20 20.46 -0.50 -23.24
C LEU A 20 19.88 0.07 -24.54
N PHE A 21 20.55 1.04 -25.14
CA PHE A 21 20.16 1.67 -26.41
C PHE A 21 20.85 1.06 -27.64
N HIS A 22 21.67 0.02 -27.46
CA HIS A 22 22.49 -0.59 -28.50
C HIS A 22 23.42 0.42 -29.20
N GLU A 23 24.12 1.23 -28.41
CA GLU A 23 25.15 2.17 -28.86
C GLU A 23 26.56 1.66 -28.54
N ASP A 24 27.47 1.75 -29.52
CA ASP A 24 28.87 1.34 -29.38
C ASP A 24 29.82 2.53 -29.13
N ASP A 25 29.33 3.76 -29.23
CA ASP A 25 30.12 5.00 -29.12
C ASP A 25 29.42 6.05 -28.24
N TYR A 26 30.21 6.92 -27.62
CA TYR A 26 29.75 8.01 -26.78
C TYR A 26 30.69 9.21 -26.84
N GLU A 27 30.14 10.35 -27.25
CA GLU A 27 30.79 11.65 -27.13
C GLU A 27 30.18 12.43 -25.96
N GLU A 28 31.03 12.84 -25.01
CA GLU A 28 30.60 13.64 -23.87
C GLU A 28 30.06 15.00 -24.36
N PRO A 29 28.81 15.37 -24.03
CA PRO A 29 28.23 16.60 -24.53
C PRO A 29 28.92 17.82 -23.92
N ALA A 30 29.19 18.83 -24.74
CA ALA A 30 29.81 20.09 -24.29
C ALA A 30 28.94 20.85 -23.26
N LYS A 31 27.64 20.59 -23.24
CA LYS A 31 26.68 21.15 -22.28
C LYS A 31 25.67 20.08 -21.89
N ILE A 32 25.42 19.96 -20.59
CA ILE A 32 24.37 19.11 -20.04
C ILE A 32 23.20 20.06 -19.69
N PRO A 33 22.04 19.94 -20.37
CA PRO A 33 20.88 20.74 -20.01
C PRO A 33 20.37 20.33 -18.63
N SER A 34 19.86 21.29 -17.87
CA SER A 34 19.16 21.03 -16.61
C SER A 34 17.67 20.90 -16.94
N GLU A 35 17.19 19.65 -16.93
CA GLU A 35 15.81 19.30 -17.24
C GLU A 35 15.22 18.41 -16.13
N PRO A 36 13.90 18.48 -15.90
CA PRO A 36 13.21 17.53 -15.02
C PRO A 36 13.39 16.08 -15.50
N LEU A 37 13.44 15.13 -14.56
CA LEU A 37 13.55 13.70 -14.87
C LEU A 37 12.47 13.20 -15.83
N GLU A 38 11.24 13.71 -15.70
CA GLU A 38 10.11 13.36 -16.58
C GLU A 38 10.41 13.71 -18.05
N ASP A 39 10.96 14.91 -18.30
CA ASP A 39 11.26 15.37 -19.66
C ASP A 39 12.42 14.57 -20.27
N ILE A 40 13.45 14.27 -19.46
CA ILE A 40 14.58 13.42 -19.86
C ILE A 40 14.09 12.01 -20.23
N LEU A 41 13.32 11.36 -19.33
CA LEU A 41 12.78 10.03 -19.59
C LEU A 41 11.85 10.03 -20.79
N LYS A 42 11.01 11.05 -20.96
CA LYS A 42 10.15 11.20 -22.12
C LYS A 42 10.96 11.26 -23.42
N GLY A 43 12.02 12.08 -23.47
CA GLY A 43 12.89 12.18 -24.64
C GLY A 43 13.57 10.85 -24.99
N LEU A 44 14.09 10.15 -23.98
CA LEU A 44 14.71 8.84 -24.14
C LEU A 44 13.71 7.76 -24.59
N LEU A 45 12.48 7.78 -24.08
CA LEU A 45 11.41 6.88 -24.51
C LEU A 45 10.95 7.17 -25.95
N ASP A 46 10.81 8.45 -26.30
CA ASP A 46 10.45 8.87 -27.67
C ASP A 46 11.52 8.38 -28.66
N GLU A 47 12.80 8.47 -28.28
CA GLU A 47 13.92 7.95 -29.08
C GLU A 47 13.91 6.42 -29.18
N ALA A 48 13.66 5.71 -28.07
CA ALA A 48 13.54 4.25 -28.07
C ALA A 48 12.40 3.76 -28.98
N CYS A 49 11.26 4.46 -28.99
CA CYS A 49 10.16 4.18 -29.92
C CYS A 49 10.53 4.51 -31.37
N ARG A 50 11.19 5.66 -31.62
CA ARG A 50 11.61 6.10 -32.97
C ARG A 50 12.59 5.10 -33.60
N ARG A 51 13.46 4.52 -32.80
CA ARG A 51 14.43 3.48 -33.21
C ARG A 51 13.85 2.07 -33.21
N GLU A 52 12.57 1.92 -32.89
CA GLU A 52 11.88 0.63 -32.82
C GLU A 52 12.49 -0.35 -31.78
N LEU A 53 13.18 0.16 -30.76
CA LEU A 53 13.67 -0.65 -29.63
C LEU A 53 12.51 -1.18 -28.77
N ILE A 54 11.44 -0.39 -28.68
CA ILE A 54 10.19 -0.75 -28.00
C ILE A 54 8.98 -0.30 -28.83
N PRO A 55 7.83 -0.99 -28.74
CA PRO A 55 6.58 -0.50 -29.31
C PRO A 55 6.13 0.81 -28.65
N ASP A 56 5.53 1.71 -29.43
CA ASP A 56 4.98 2.96 -28.91
C ASP A 56 3.62 2.72 -28.23
N SER A 57 3.66 2.35 -26.96
CA SER A 57 2.49 2.28 -26.08
C SER A 57 2.86 2.58 -24.63
N ILE A 58 1.87 2.98 -23.83
CA ILE A 58 2.05 3.28 -22.40
C ILE A 58 2.68 2.09 -21.68
N ALA A 59 2.21 0.86 -21.96
CA ALA A 59 2.70 -0.33 -21.28
C ALA A 59 4.19 -0.59 -21.57
N TYR A 60 4.63 -0.52 -22.82
CA TYR A 60 6.04 -0.78 -23.15
C TYR A 60 6.96 0.37 -22.70
N ARG A 61 6.47 1.61 -22.74
CA ARG A 61 7.20 2.76 -22.19
C ARG A 61 7.41 2.62 -20.68
N ASP A 62 6.39 2.19 -19.95
CA ASP A 62 6.47 1.93 -18.50
C ASP A 62 7.38 0.74 -18.13
N LEU A 63 7.60 -0.22 -19.02
CA LEU A 63 8.58 -1.29 -18.81
C LEU A 63 10.00 -0.78 -19.06
N PHE A 64 10.19 0.03 -20.10
CA PHE A 64 11.52 0.48 -20.51
C PHE A 64 12.08 1.58 -19.60
N ASP A 65 11.25 2.48 -19.09
CA ASP A 65 11.73 3.52 -18.17
C ASP A 65 12.21 2.95 -16.84
N THR A 66 11.59 1.91 -16.29
CA THR A 66 12.07 1.26 -15.07
C THR A 66 13.42 0.59 -15.31
N ARG A 67 13.64 0.06 -16.52
CA ARG A 67 14.93 -0.52 -16.94
C ARG A 67 16.01 0.55 -17.05
N MET A 68 15.69 1.69 -17.65
CA MET A 68 16.58 2.86 -17.69
C MET A 68 16.93 3.34 -16.29
N MET A 69 15.92 3.52 -15.43
CA MET A 69 16.12 3.97 -14.06
C MET A 69 16.99 2.99 -13.27
N ASN A 70 16.81 1.68 -13.44
CA ASN A 70 17.64 0.68 -12.76
C ASN A 70 19.13 0.78 -13.10
N CYS A 71 19.50 1.32 -14.27
CA CYS A 71 20.91 1.59 -14.61
C CYS A 71 21.53 2.68 -13.73
N LEU A 72 20.71 3.52 -13.09
CA LEU A 72 21.13 4.66 -12.27
C LEU A 72 21.15 4.35 -10.77
N LEU A 73 20.50 3.26 -10.35
CA LEU A 73 20.17 3.01 -8.96
C LEU A 73 21.21 2.17 -8.24
N PRO A 74 21.42 2.43 -6.93
CA PRO A 74 22.16 1.51 -6.07
C PRO A 74 21.52 0.12 -6.02
N ARG A 75 22.35 -0.90 -5.77
CA ARG A 75 21.89 -2.27 -5.53
C ARG A 75 21.12 -2.37 -4.20
N PRO A 76 20.24 -3.36 -4.04
CA PRO A 76 19.43 -3.53 -2.82
C PRO A 76 20.23 -3.46 -1.52
N SER A 77 21.39 -4.11 -1.44
CA SER A 77 22.23 -4.12 -0.23
C SER A 77 22.76 -2.74 0.18
N GLN A 78 23.00 -1.84 -0.78
CA GLN A 78 23.43 -0.47 -0.49
C GLN A 78 22.27 0.35 0.10
N VAL A 79 21.07 0.20 -0.47
CA VAL A 79 19.85 0.89 0.02
C VAL A 79 19.49 0.41 1.41
N GLN A 80 19.55 -0.91 1.66
CA GLN A 80 19.28 -1.50 2.97
C GLN A 80 20.29 -1.03 4.03
N ARG A 81 21.57 -0.94 3.68
CA ARG A 81 22.60 -0.44 4.60
C ARG A 81 22.36 1.02 4.97
N GLU A 82 22.10 1.89 3.98
CA GLU A 82 21.80 3.30 4.25
C GLU A 82 20.52 3.47 5.09
N PHE A 83 19.50 2.65 4.84
CA PHE A 83 18.28 2.63 5.66
C PHE A 83 18.61 2.27 7.11
N GLU A 84 19.37 1.20 7.33
CA GLU A 84 19.76 0.73 8.66
C GLU A 84 20.60 1.79 9.40
N GLU A 85 21.60 2.38 8.73
CA GLU A 85 22.44 3.44 9.31
C GLU A 85 21.61 4.65 9.78
N ARG A 86 20.57 5.01 9.03
CA ARG A 86 19.62 6.06 9.42
C ARG A 86 18.67 5.62 10.51
N TYR A 87 18.23 4.37 10.48
CA TYR A 87 17.31 3.81 11.46
C TYR A 87 17.92 3.80 12.87
N GLN A 88 19.24 3.54 12.95
CA GLN A 88 20.01 3.66 14.21
C GLN A 88 20.01 5.06 14.81
N ARG A 89 19.76 6.10 14.00
CA ARG A 89 19.59 7.49 14.47
C ARG A 89 18.15 7.77 14.84
N SER A 90 17.22 7.46 13.94
CA SER A 90 15.79 7.36 14.26
C SER A 90 15.01 6.61 13.15
N PRO A 91 13.89 5.96 13.48
CA PRO A 91 12.99 5.38 12.48
C PRO A 91 12.51 6.39 11.44
N GLN A 92 12.29 7.64 11.85
CA GLN A 92 11.84 8.74 10.98
C GLN A 92 12.91 9.08 9.93
N GLU A 93 14.18 9.24 10.33
CA GLU A 93 15.26 9.53 9.38
C GLU A 93 15.40 8.42 8.31
N ALA A 94 15.17 7.15 8.68
CA ALA A 94 15.22 6.03 7.75
C ALA A 94 14.06 6.06 6.75
N THR A 95 12.83 6.30 7.23
CA THR A 95 11.65 6.38 6.37
C THR A 95 11.68 7.62 5.47
N ASP A 96 12.15 8.76 5.97
CA ASP A 96 12.28 9.99 5.17
C ASP A 96 13.26 9.80 4.00
N TYR A 97 14.39 9.14 4.27
CA TYR A 97 15.34 8.76 3.23
C TYR A 97 14.72 7.80 2.21
N PHE A 98 14.07 6.74 2.68
CA PHE A 98 13.53 5.72 1.79
C PHE A 98 12.37 6.22 0.94
N TYR A 99 11.54 7.11 1.49
CA TYR A 99 10.46 7.76 0.75
C TYR A 99 11.02 8.66 -0.34
N ARG A 100 12.01 9.49 0.00
CA ARG A 100 12.71 10.32 -0.99
C ARG A 100 13.37 9.48 -2.07
N PHE A 101 14.07 8.41 -1.69
CA PHE A 101 14.66 7.46 -2.64
C PHE A 101 13.61 6.89 -3.60
N SER A 102 12.44 6.50 -3.07
CA SER A 102 11.34 5.96 -3.88
C SER A 102 10.73 6.98 -4.85
N GLN A 103 10.81 8.29 -4.53
CA GLN A 103 10.41 9.36 -5.43
C GLN A 103 11.48 9.70 -6.48
N ASP A 104 12.75 9.65 -6.08
CA ASP A 104 13.89 9.98 -6.95
C ASP A 104 14.24 8.84 -7.92
N SER A 105 13.90 7.59 -7.58
CA SER A 105 14.02 6.42 -8.46
C SER A 105 12.93 6.32 -9.54
N ASP A 106 11.99 7.27 -9.56
CA ASP A 106 10.75 7.25 -10.34
C ASP A 106 9.86 6.01 -10.08
N TYR A 107 10.06 5.32 -8.95
CA TYR A 107 9.14 4.26 -8.52
C TYR A 107 7.79 4.87 -8.09
N ILE A 108 7.83 5.95 -7.31
CA ILE A 108 6.71 6.85 -7.09
C ILE A 108 6.79 7.96 -8.15
N ARG A 109 6.02 7.79 -9.22
CA ARG A 109 5.98 8.70 -10.37
C ARG A 109 5.28 10.00 -10.01
N ARG A 110 6.01 10.95 -9.42
CA ARG A 110 5.48 12.23 -8.89
C ARG A 110 4.65 13.00 -9.92
N TYR A 111 5.06 13.00 -11.18
CA TYR A 111 4.35 13.68 -12.25
C TYR A 111 2.97 13.06 -12.55
N ARG A 112 2.78 11.76 -12.34
CA ARG A 112 1.47 11.11 -12.43
C ARG A 112 0.62 11.39 -11.19
N VAL A 113 1.22 11.28 -10.00
CA VAL A 113 0.54 11.55 -8.72
C VAL A 113 0.06 12.99 -8.63
N SER A 114 0.78 13.95 -9.20
CA SER A 114 0.39 15.37 -9.21
C SER A 114 -0.91 15.65 -9.99
N LYS A 115 -1.35 14.71 -10.83
CA LYS A 115 -2.62 14.80 -11.57
C LYS A 115 -3.82 14.40 -10.72
N ASP A 116 -3.59 13.69 -9.61
CA ASP A 116 -4.67 13.27 -8.72
C ASP A 116 -5.40 14.50 -8.15
N GLN A 117 -6.73 14.44 -8.12
CA GLN A 117 -7.52 15.49 -7.49
C GLN A 117 -7.71 15.14 -6.02
N LYS A 118 -7.41 16.08 -5.12
CA LYS A 118 -7.50 15.88 -3.67
C LYS A 118 -8.11 17.12 -3.02
N TRP A 119 -9.14 16.94 -2.21
CA TRP A 119 -9.72 18.01 -1.40
C TRP A 119 -10.31 17.44 -0.11
N LYS A 120 -10.55 18.31 0.87
CA LYS A 120 -11.21 17.95 2.13
C LYS A 120 -12.64 18.44 2.11
N THR A 121 -13.54 17.62 2.65
CA THR A 121 -14.95 17.96 2.81
C THR A 121 -15.32 17.88 4.29
N ALA A 122 -15.87 18.97 4.83
CA ALA A 122 -16.38 19.00 6.19
C ALA A 122 -17.68 18.19 6.29
N THR A 123 -17.76 17.29 7.26
CA THR A 123 -18.93 16.47 7.57
C THR A 123 -19.21 16.50 9.08
N GLU A 124 -20.31 15.90 9.52
CA GLU A 124 -20.59 15.73 10.95
C GLU A 124 -19.58 14.84 11.70
N TYR A 125 -18.82 14.03 10.95
CA TYR A 125 -17.78 13.13 11.46
C TYR A 125 -16.36 13.74 11.38
N GLY A 126 -16.24 14.98 10.92
CA GLY A 126 -14.95 15.67 10.71
C GLY A 126 -14.65 15.94 9.24
N GLU A 127 -13.43 16.42 8.96
CA GLU A 127 -12.94 16.64 7.60
C GLU A 127 -12.50 15.32 6.97
N ILE A 128 -13.23 14.85 5.96
CA ILE A 128 -12.93 13.64 5.20
C ILE A 128 -12.09 14.00 3.97
N ASP A 129 -11.10 13.17 3.65
CA ASP A 129 -10.30 13.30 2.44
C ASP A 129 -11.04 12.70 1.24
N ILE A 130 -11.21 13.49 0.17
CA ILE A 130 -11.72 12.99 -1.11
C ILE A 130 -10.58 13.00 -2.12
N THR A 131 -10.37 11.84 -2.75
CA THR A 131 -9.31 11.66 -3.74
C THR A 131 -9.86 11.02 -5.02
N ILE A 132 -9.46 11.56 -6.17
CA ILE A 132 -9.65 10.92 -7.48
C ILE A 132 -8.25 10.59 -8.01
N ASN A 133 -7.93 9.30 -8.05
CA ASN A 133 -6.62 8.82 -8.53
C ASN A 133 -6.61 8.78 -10.06
N LEU A 134 -5.86 9.68 -10.68
CA LEU A 134 -5.63 9.76 -12.12
C LEU A 134 -4.24 9.21 -12.50
N SER A 135 -3.42 8.84 -11.52
CA SER A 135 -2.08 8.28 -11.72
C SER A 135 -2.08 6.81 -12.16
N LYS A 136 -3.14 6.05 -11.86
CA LYS A 136 -3.26 4.64 -12.24
C LYS A 136 -3.58 4.53 -13.73
N PRO A 137 -2.70 3.93 -14.56
CA PRO A 137 -2.92 3.86 -16.00
C PRO A 137 -4.12 2.96 -16.32
N GLU A 138 -5.02 3.44 -17.17
CA GLU A 138 -6.03 2.61 -17.81
C GLU A 138 -5.33 1.64 -18.78
N LYS A 139 -5.79 0.38 -18.81
CA LYS A 139 -5.20 -0.62 -19.71
C LYS A 139 -5.63 -0.34 -21.15
N ASP A 140 -4.67 0.02 -22.00
CA ASP A 140 -4.88 0.19 -23.45
C ASP A 140 -5.45 -1.10 -24.08
N PRO A 141 -6.51 -1.03 -24.91
CA PRO A 141 -7.01 -2.16 -25.70
C PRO A 141 -5.92 -2.96 -26.44
N LYS A 142 -4.86 -2.30 -26.95
CA LYS A 142 -3.72 -2.98 -27.59
C LYS A 142 -2.92 -3.84 -26.60
N ALA A 143 -2.71 -3.34 -25.38
CA ALA A 143 -2.04 -4.08 -24.31
C ALA A 143 -2.90 -5.26 -23.83
N ILE A 144 -4.23 -5.09 -23.76
CA ILE A 144 -5.17 -6.17 -23.44
C ILE A 144 -5.10 -7.29 -24.49
N ALA A 145 -5.07 -6.94 -25.78
CA ALA A 145 -4.95 -7.90 -26.87
C ALA A 145 -3.61 -8.66 -26.84
N ALA A 146 -2.50 -7.96 -26.58
CA ALA A 146 -1.17 -8.57 -26.44
C ALA A 146 -1.11 -9.52 -25.23
N ALA A 147 -1.67 -9.12 -24.08
CA ALA A 147 -1.71 -9.94 -22.87
C ALA A 147 -2.50 -11.24 -23.06
N ARG A 148 -3.60 -11.21 -23.83
CA ARG A 148 -4.40 -12.42 -24.13
C ARG A 148 -3.61 -13.49 -24.89
N ASN A 149 -2.63 -13.10 -25.69
CA ASN A 149 -1.78 -14.01 -26.47
C ASN A 149 -0.46 -14.33 -25.79
N ALA A 150 -0.14 -13.66 -24.68
CA ALA A 150 1.10 -13.88 -23.94
C ALA A 150 1.02 -15.16 -23.12
N LYS A 151 2.14 -15.88 -23.00
CA LYS A 151 2.25 -16.99 -22.06
C LYS A 151 2.10 -16.43 -20.64
N THR A 152 1.10 -16.91 -19.90
CA THR A 152 0.95 -16.58 -18.49
C THR A 152 2.16 -17.09 -17.72
N GLY A 153 3.04 -16.18 -17.30
CA GLY A 153 4.16 -16.49 -16.43
C GLY A 153 3.67 -16.73 -15.00
N ALA A 154 4.15 -17.79 -14.35
CA ALA A 154 3.83 -18.09 -12.94
C ALA A 154 4.71 -17.32 -11.93
N TYR A 155 5.67 -16.53 -12.42
CA TYR A 155 6.66 -15.80 -11.63
C TYR A 155 6.67 -14.30 -12.01
N PRO A 156 6.68 -13.37 -11.04
CA PRO A 156 6.37 -13.58 -9.63
C PRO A 156 4.92 -14.06 -9.43
N LYS A 157 4.65 -14.77 -8.32
CA LYS A 157 3.31 -15.37 -8.09
C LYS A 157 2.21 -14.32 -7.93
N CYS A 158 2.53 -13.16 -7.38
CA CYS A 158 1.66 -11.98 -7.34
C CYS A 158 2.49 -10.70 -7.32
N GLN A 159 1.81 -9.55 -7.26
CA GLN A 159 2.43 -8.21 -7.28
C GLN A 159 3.11 -7.82 -5.97
N LEU A 160 2.94 -8.61 -4.90
CA LEU A 160 3.52 -8.35 -3.57
C LEU A 160 4.70 -9.29 -3.24
N CYS A 161 4.91 -10.35 -4.02
CA CYS A 161 6.05 -11.25 -3.83
C CYS A 161 7.39 -10.50 -3.78
N MET A 162 8.29 -10.89 -2.86
CA MET A 162 9.64 -10.29 -2.75
C MET A 162 10.42 -10.37 -4.06
N GLU A 163 10.13 -11.40 -4.85
CA GLU A 163 10.65 -11.66 -6.19
C GLU A 163 10.34 -10.56 -7.22
N ASN A 164 9.50 -9.60 -6.88
CA ASN A 164 9.29 -8.41 -7.69
C ASN A 164 10.46 -7.42 -7.62
N GLU A 165 11.32 -7.42 -6.59
CA GLU A 165 12.47 -6.51 -6.53
C GLU A 165 13.40 -6.74 -7.72
N GLY A 166 13.55 -5.73 -8.58
CA GLY A 166 14.37 -5.85 -9.78
C GLY A 166 13.69 -6.55 -10.96
N TYR A 167 12.40 -6.91 -10.88
CA TYR A 167 11.73 -7.66 -11.94
C TYR A 167 11.41 -6.78 -13.17
N ALA A 168 11.85 -7.20 -14.34
CA ALA A 168 11.66 -6.50 -15.63
C ALA A 168 10.18 -6.29 -16.04
N GLY A 169 9.26 -7.03 -15.43
CA GLY A 169 7.85 -6.95 -15.78
C GLY A 169 7.53 -7.64 -17.11
N ARG A 170 6.25 -7.56 -17.47
CA ARG A 170 5.62 -8.03 -18.70
C ARG A 170 4.29 -7.29 -18.87
N ILE A 171 3.64 -7.42 -20.01
CA ILE A 171 2.43 -6.65 -20.32
C ILE A 171 1.28 -6.86 -19.30
N ASP A 172 1.20 -8.05 -18.70
CA ASP A 172 0.22 -8.41 -17.68
C ASP A 172 0.74 -8.25 -16.23
N HIS A 173 2.02 -7.89 -16.03
CA HIS A 173 2.63 -7.77 -14.70
C HIS A 173 3.65 -6.62 -14.65
N PRO A 174 3.45 -5.62 -13.79
CA PRO A 174 4.20 -4.37 -13.87
C PRO A 174 5.70 -4.57 -13.63
N ALA A 175 6.52 -3.73 -14.28
CA ALA A 175 7.95 -3.69 -14.00
C ALA A 175 8.24 -3.08 -12.62
N ARG A 176 9.33 -3.56 -12.03
CA ARG A 176 9.81 -3.27 -10.68
C ARG A 176 11.34 -3.25 -10.64
N GLU A 177 11.99 -2.98 -11.77
CA GLU A 177 13.45 -2.86 -11.87
C GLU A 177 13.99 -1.72 -11.01
N ASN A 178 13.27 -0.61 -10.95
CA ASN A 178 13.60 0.54 -10.12
C ASN A 178 13.04 0.46 -8.69
N HIS A 179 12.41 -0.66 -8.33
CA HIS A 179 11.86 -0.90 -7.00
C HIS A 179 12.93 -1.48 -6.05
N ARG A 180 12.87 -1.11 -4.77
CA ARG A 180 13.71 -1.65 -3.71
C ARG A 180 12.83 -1.96 -2.49
N ILE A 181 13.11 -3.06 -1.81
CA ILE A 181 12.37 -3.52 -0.64
C ILE A 181 13.28 -3.45 0.59
N ILE A 182 12.77 -2.86 1.67
CA ILE A 182 13.44 -2.90 2.97
C ILE A 182 12.97 -4.17 3.71
N PRO A 183 13.87 -5.13 4.00
CA PRO A 183 13.52 -6.29 4.80
C PRO A 183 13.33 -5.86 6.25
N ILE A 184 12.21 -6.26 6.85
CA ILE A 184 11.92 -6.05 8.27
C ILE A 184 11.52 -7.38 8.92
N THR A 185 11.59 -7.43 10.25
CA THR A 185 11.14 -8.61 11.02
C THR A 185 9.81 -8.27 11.67
N ILE A 186 8.78 -9.06 11.40
CA ILE A 186 7.46 -8.91 12.01
C ILE A 186 7.02 -10.30 12.48
N TYR A 187 6.60 -10.42 13.73
CA TYR A 187 6.17 -11.68 14.34
C TYR A 187 7.21 -12.81 14.16
N ASN A 188 8.48 -12.48 14.36
CA ASN A 188 9.64 -13.38 14.17
C ASN A 188 9.77 -13.98 12.76
N SER A 189 9.12 -13.41 11.75
CA SER A 189 9.24 -13.84 10.36
C SER A 189 9.74 -12.70 9.47
N ARG A 190 10.20 -13.04 8.26
CA ARG A 190 10.70 -12.07 7.27
C ARG A 190 9.54 -11.38 6.58
N TRP A 191 9.57 -10.07 6.54
CA TRP A 191 8.60 -9.22 5.85
C TRP A 191 9.32 -8.20 4.99
N GLY A 192 8.62 -7.70 3.96
CA GLY A 192 9.05 -6.59 3.13
C GLY A 192 8.30 -5.31 3.50
N PHE A 193 9.01 -4.19 3.48
CA PHE A 193 8.48 -2.84 3.60
C PHE A 193 8.75 -2.05 2.32
N GLN A 194 7.69 -1.51 1.73
CA GLN A 194 7.75 -0.66 0.54
C GLN A 194 6.71 0.45 0.56
N TYR A 195 6.90 1.46 -0.27
CA TYR A 195 5.83 2.42 -0.56
C TYR A 195 4.91 1.95 -1.69
N SER A 196 3.66 2.42 -1.68
CA SER A 196 2.75 2.28 -2.81
C SER A 196 3.23 3.21 -3.95
N PRO A 197 3.29 2.74 -5.20
CA PRO A 197 3.59 3.62 -6.33
C PRO A 197 2.41 4.53 -6.70
N TYR A 198 1.20 4.21 -6.19
CA TYR A 198 -0.04 4.98 -6.39
C TYR A 198 -0.47 5.62 -5.06
N VAL A 199 0.21 6.69 -4.69
CA VAL A 199 0.16 7.27 -3.34
C VAL A 199 -1.15 8.06 -3.11
N TYR A 200 -2.00 7.58 -2.20
CA TYR A 200 -3.20 8.30 -1.79
C TYR A 200 -2.89 9.41 -0.75
N TYR A 201 -1.99 9.13 0.19
CA TYR A 201 -1.62 10.00 1.31
C TYR A 201 -0.12 9.94 1.58
N ASN A 202 0.41 10.86 2.39
CA ASN A 202 1.84 10.94 2.67
C ASN A 202 2.40 9.59 3.16
N GLU A 203 3.50 9.14 2.55
CA GLU A 203 4.19 7.90 2.94
C GLU A 203 3.30 6.64 2.95
N HIS A 204 2.26 6.58 2.10
CA HIS A 204 1.43 5.38 1.93
C HIS A 204 2.30 4.15 1.63
N CYS A 205 2.37 3.25 2.60
CA CYS A 205 3.23 2.07 2.57
C CYS A 205 2.45 0.77 2.59
N ILE A 206 3.14 -0.29 2.16
CA ILE A 206 2.69 -1.67 2.14
C ILE A 206 3.74 -2.50 2.88
N VAL A 207 3.27 -3.29 3.85
CA VAL A 207 4.08 -4.20 4.64
C VAL A 207 3.58 -5.61 4.38
N PHE A 208 4.39 -6.48 3.81
CA PHE A 208 3.91 -7.77 3.27
C PHE A 208 4.80 -8.93 3.68
N ASN A 209 4.18 -10.10 3.84
CA ASN A 209 4.86 -11.29 4.30
C ASN A 209 5.89 -11.74 3.26
N GLY A 210 7.09 -12.15 3.68
CA GLY A 210 8.10 -12.68 2.75
C GLY A 210 7.63 -13.97 2.06
N GLU A 211 6.71 -14.71 2.69
CA GLU A 211 6.08 -15.89 2.12
C GLU A 211 4.71 -15.57 1.51
N HIS A 212 4.45 -16.11 0.31
CA HIS A 212 3.16 -15.99 -0.36
C HIS A 212 2.13 -16.88 0.32
N THR A 213 1.48 -16.34 1.35
CA THR A 213 0.44 -17.02 2.13
C THR A 213 -0.80 -16.13 2.20
N PRO A 214 -2.03 -16.67 2.18
CA PRO A 214 -3.23 -15.85 2.28
C PRO A 214 -3.31 -15.03 3.56
N MET A 215 -3.89 -13.84 3.45
CA MET A 215 -4.15 -12.96 4.59
C MET A 215 -5.17 -13.59 5.55
N LYS A 216 -5.01 -13.33 6.84
CA LYS A 216 -5.95 -13.77 7.89
C LYS A 216 -6.07 -12.70 8.96
N ILE A 217 -7.28 -12.51 9.50
CA ILE A 217 -7.52 -11.70 10.69
C ILE A 217 -7.65 -12.64 11.88
N ASP A 218 -6.64 -12.65 12.73
CA ASP A 218 -6.58 -13.44 13.94
C ASP A 218 -5.70 -12.72 14.99
N ARG A 219 -5.42 -13.39 16.11
CA ARG A 219 -4.51 -12.87 17.13
C ARG A 219 -3.13 -12.51 16.58
N ALA A 220 -2.61 -13.30 15.63
CA ALA A 220 -1.31 -13.04 15.02
C ALA A 220 -1.37 -11.78 14.16
N ALA A 221 -2.47 -11.51 13.46
CA ALA A 221 -2.68 -10.25 12.74
C ALA A 221 -2.53 -9.02 13.67
N PHE A 222 -3.20 -9.02 14.82
CA PHE A 222 -3.06 -7.92 15.80
C PHE A 222 -1.63 -7.79 16.33
N THR A 223 -0.97 -8.92 16.57
CA THR A 223 0.43 -8.92 17.02
C THR A 223 1.36 -8.34 15.96
N LYS A 224 1.21 -8.74 14.69
CA LYS A 224 1.98 -8.22 13.56
C LYS A 224 1.82 -6.71 13.40
N LEU A 225 0.59 -6.20 13.54
CA LEU A 225 0.30 -4.77 13.47
C LEU A 225 1.09 -3.98 14.51
N PHE A 226 1.06 -4.41 15.77
CA PHE A 226 1.78 -3.74 16.84
C PHE A 226 3.29 -3.90 16.75
N ASP A 227 3.80 -5.04 16.27
CA ASP A 227 5.23 -5.24 16.06
C ASP A 227 5.81 -4.22 15.06
N PHE A 228 5.05 -3.89 14.01
CA PHE A 228 5.40 -2.81 13.08
C PHE A 228 5.32 -1.43 13.73
N VAL A 229 4.21 -1.12 14.39
CA VAL A 229 4.02 0.19 15.06
C VAL A 229 5.09 0.43 16.13
N ARG A 230 5.62 -0.62 16.77
CA ARG A 230 6.76 -0.52 17.69
C ARG A 230 8.05 -0.09 17.00
N GLN A 231 8.28 -0.58 15.78
CA GLN A 231 9.46 -0.24 14.97
C GLN A 231 9.33 1.15 14.34
N PHE A 232 8.13 1.51 13.89
CA PHE A 232 7.82 2.78 13.22
C PHE A 232 6.68 3.53 13.95
N PRO A 233 6.96 4.14 15.12
CA PRO A 233 5.91 4.69 15.99
C PRO A 233 5.18 5.92 15.44
N HIS A 234 5.73 6.57 14.41
CA HIS A 234 5.09 7.68 13.70
C HIS A 234 4.11 7.22 12.63
N TYR A 235 4.06 5.91 12.33
CA TYR A 235 3.15 5.36 11.35
C TYR A 235 1.94 4.70 12.02
N PHE A 236 0.82 4.70 11.32
CA PHE A 236 -0.22 3.70 11.57
C PHE A 236 0.01 2.48 10.67
N LEU A 237 -0.56 1.34 11.04
CA LEU A 237 -0.64 0.17 10.19
C LEU A 237 -2.00 -0.50 10.36
N GLY A 238 -2.65 -0.83 9.25
CA GLY A 238 -3.94 -1.50 9.23
C GLY A 238 -4.01 -2.65 8.25
N SER A 239 -4.99 -3.52 8.46
CA SER A 239 -5.30 -4.62 7.54
C SER A 239 -6.66 -4.38 6.91
N ASN A 240 -6.79 -4.69 5.61
CA ASN A 240 -8.12 -5.01 5.06
C ASN A 240 -8.66 -6.27 5.75
N ALA A 241 -9.96 -6.52 5.68
CA ALA A 241 -10.52 -7.74 6.25
C ALA A 241 -10.27 -8.97 5.35
N ASP A 242 -10.26 -10.16 5.96
CA ASP A 242 -9.84 -11.43 5.36
C ASP A 242 -10.95 -12.17 4.59
N LEU A 243 -12.18 -11.68 4.66
CA LEU A 243 -13.30 -12.24 3.90
C LEU A 243 -13.45 -11.56 2.54
N PRO A 244 -13.96 -12.28 1.51
CA PRO A 244 -14.27 -11.67 0.22
C PRO A 244 -15.31 -10.56 0.41
N ILE A 245 -15.39 -9.64 -0.56
CA ILE A 245 -16.32 -8.49 -0.58
C ILE A 245 -15.99 -7.41 0.46
N VAL A 246 -15.53 -7.75 1.67
CA VAL A 246 -15.12 -6.78 2.69
C VAL A 246 -13.65 -6.36 2.57
N GLY A 247 -13.33 -5.66 1.49
CA GLY A 247 -12.02 -5.02 1.31
C GLY A 247 -11.55 -4.97 -0.14
N GLY A 248 -10.56 -4.12 -0.41
CA GLY A 248 -9.94 -3.94 -1.73
C GLY A 248 -8.60 -4.67 -1.89
N SER A 249 -8.38 -5.75 -1.15
CA SER A 249 -7.06 -6.36 -0.95
C SER A 249 -6.73 -7.49 -1.94
N ILE A 250 -5.43 -7.75 -2.14
CA ILE A 250 -4.94 -9.01 -2.69
C ILE A 250 -4.98 -10.06 -1.57
N LEU A 251 -6.10 -10.77 -1.42
CA LEU A 251 -6.32 -11.72 -0.32
C LEU A 251 -5.35 -12.93 -0.36
N SER A 252 -4.74 -13.21 -1.51
CA SER A 252 -3.83 -14.33 -1.69
C SER A 252 -2.46 -14.15 -1.04
N HIS A 253 -2.11 -12.94 -0.61
CA HIS A 253 -0.82 -12.64 0.02
C HIS A 253 -1.04 -11.75 1.25
N ASP A 254 -0.61 -12.21 2.42
CA ASP A 254 -0.68 -11.52 3.70
C ASP A 254 0.10 -10.20 3.67
N HIS A 255 -0.62 -9.09 3.82
CA HIS A 255 -0.06 -7.75 3.81
C HIS A 255 -0.94 -6.75 4.56
N PHE A 256 -0.31 -5.66 4.97
CA PHE A 256 -0.89 -4.53 5.65
C PHE A 256 -0.60 -3.25 4.87
N GLN A 257 -1.40 -2.22 5.11
CA GLN A 257 -1.15 -0.88 4.59
C GLN A 257 -1.02 0.11 5.73
N GLY A 258 -0.17 1.11 5.55
CA GLY A 258 0.12 2.08 6.59
C GLY A 258 0.69 3.37 6.01
N GLY A 259 1.20 4.21 6.89
CA GLY A 259 1.96 5.39 6.50
C GLY A 259 1.96 6.47 7.58
N ASN A 260 2.62 7.56 7.27
CA ASN A 260 2.71 8.75 8.11
C ASN A 260 1.61 9.75 7.74
N TYR A 261 0.38 9.43 8.14
CA TYR A 261 -0.77 10.29 7.90
C TYR A 261 -1.83 10.13 8.99
N THR A 262 -2.49 11.23 9.36
CA THR A 262 -3.57 11.23 10.36
C THR A 262 -4.92 11.45 9.68
N PHE A 263 -5.59 10.33 9.40
CA PHE A 263 -6.93 10.28 8.85
C PHE A 263 -8.00 10.86 9.77
N ALA A 264 -9.17 11.16 9.21
CA ALA A 264 -10.32 11.70 9.92
C ALA A 264 -10.76 10.82 11.11
N MET A 265 -10.87 9.50 10.90
CA MET A 265 -11.23 8.54 11.96
C MET A 265 -10.24 8.57 13.13
N ALA A 266 -8.95 8.76 12.86
CA ALA A 266 -7.93 8.84 13.92
C ALA A 266 -8.10 10.08 14.83
N LYS A 267 -8.69 11.15 14.30
CA LYS A 267 -9.02 12.38 15.05
C LYS A 267 -10.39 12.31 15.72
N ALA A 268 -11.28 11.46 15.21
CA ALA A 268 -12.64 11.34 15.73
C ALA A 268 -12.62 10.92 17.21
N PRO A 269 -13.41 11.58 18.09
CA PRO A 269 -13.46 11.25 19.51
C PRO A 269 -14.22 9.94 19.74
N ILE A 270 -14.04 9.36 20.93
CA ILE A 270 -14.99 8.37 21.46
C ILE A 270 -16.29 9.11 21.77
N GLU A 271 -17.40 8.67 21.18
CA GLU A 271 -18.75 9.19 21.43
C GLU A 271 -19.36 8.55 22.68
N GLN A 272 -19.15 7.24 22.83
CA GLN A 272 -19.67 6.47 23.95
C GLN A 272 -18.59 5.57 24.52
N HIS A 273 -18.19 5.83 25.76
CA HIS A 273 -17.29 4.95 26.49
C HIS A 273 -18.00 3.65 26.87
N VAL A 274 -17.26 2.54 26.82
CA VAL A 274 -17.73 1.22 27.24
C VAL A 274 -16.70 0.56 28.14
N THR A 275 -17.15 -0.27 29.07
CA THR A 275 -16.29 -1.10 29.91
C THR A 275 -16.54 -2.55 29.56
N LEU A 276 -15.49 -3.27 29.13
CA LEU A 276 -15.58 -4.68 28.81
C LEU A 276 -15.12 -5.52 30.02
N PRO A 277 -15.94 -6.48 30.50
CA PRO A 277 -15.57 -7.32 31.63
C PRO A 277 -14.24 -8.05 31.43
N GLY A 278 -13.34 -7.97 32.43
CA GLY A 278 -11.98 -8.53 32.38
C GLY A 278 -10.95 -7.65 31.67
N TYR A 279 -11.36 -6.47 31.19
CA TYR A 279 -10.52 -5.47 30.53
C TYR A 279 -10.83 -4.06 31.04
N GLU A 280 -11.19 -3.93 32.31
CA GLU A 280 -11.54 -2.66 32.95
C GLU A 280 -10.36 -1.67 33.00
N ASP A 281 -9.13 -2.16 32.81
CA ASP A 281 -7.89 -1.40 32.69
C ASP A 281 -7.68 -0.79 31.29
N VAL A 282 -8.41 -1.25 30.28
CA VAL A 282 -8.30 -0.78 28.89
C VAL A 282 -9.35 0.31 28.63
N GLU A 283 -8.91 1.48 28.17
CA GLU A 283 -9.84 2.51 27.70
C GLU A 283 -10.51 2.01 26.41
N ALA A 284 -11.84 1.91 26.40
CA ALA A 284 -12.60 1.43 25.26
C ALA A 284 -13.82 2.33 24.99
N GLY A 285 -14.21 2.43 23.72
CA GLY A 285 -15.39 3.19 23.34
C GLY A 285 -15.74 3.14 21.86
N ILE A 286 -16.99 3.49 21.57
CA ILE A 286 -17.52 3.64 20.21
C ILE A 286 -17.08 5.00 19.69
N VAL A 287 -16.45 5.02 18.52
CA VAL A 287 -15.95 6.26 17.89
C VAL A 287 -17.12 7.01 17.24
N LYS A 288 -17.12 8.35 17.31
CA LYS A 288 -18.02 9.20 16.52
C LYS A 288 -17.67 9.11 15.03
N TRP A 289 -18.10 8.06 14.37
CA TRP A 289 -17.72 7.71 13.00
C TRP A 289 -18.90 7.05 12.27
N PRO A 290 -19.04 7.16 10.93
CA PRO A 290 -20.18 6.60 10.22
C PRO A 290 -20.14 5.06 10.13
N LEU A 291 -19.02 4.42 10.50
CA LEU A 291 -18.91 2.97 10.63
C LEU A 291 -18.90 2.57 12.11
N SER A 292 -19.33 1.35 12.41
CA SER A 292 -19.23 0.74 13.74
C SER A 292 -17.78 0.44 14.11
N VAL A 293 -17.15 1.35 14.86
CA VAL A 293 -15.75 1.24 15.27
C VAL A 293 -15.63 1.21 16.79
N LEU A 294 -15.04 0.14 17.32
CA LEU A 294 -14.60 0.07 18.70
C LEU A 294 -13.13 0.50 18.77
N ARG A 295 -12.85 1.63 19.42
CA ARG A 295 -11.51 2.07 19.74
C ARG A 295 -11.10 1.55 21.10
N ILE A 296 -9.90 0.98 21.17
CA ILE A 296 -9.28 0.54 22.43
C ILE A 296 -7.88 1.14 22.58
N ARG A 297 -7.53 1.56 23.81
CA ARG A 297 -6.26 2.22 24.14
C ARG A 297 -5.66 1.69 25.43
N HIS A 298 -4.35 1.43 25.41
CA HIS A 298 -3.60 0.96 26.57
C HIS A 298 -2.09 1.17 26.36
N LYS A 299 -1.31 1.19 27.45
CA LYS A 299 0.17 1.33 27.36
C LYS A 299 0.89 0.04 26.99
N ASP A 300 0.29 -1.10 27.31
CA ASP A 300 0.75 -2.44 26.95
C ASP A 300 -0.08 -2.97 25.78
N GLU A 301 0.56 -3.14 24.62
CA GLU A 301 -0.05 -3.66 23.41
C GLU A 301 -0.60 -5.09 23.59
N LYS A 302 -0.06 -5.88 24.51
CA LYS A 302 -0.53 -7.25 24.75
C LYS A 302 -1.95 -7.28 25.29
N ARG A 303 -2.31 -6.33 26.16
CA ARG A 303 -3.69 -6.16 26.64
C ARG A 303 -4.65 -5.81 25.50
N LEU A 304 -4.20 -4.99 24.55
CA LEU A 304 -4.99 -4.66 23.35
C LEU A 304 -5.16 -5.88 22.44
N ILE A 305 -4.10 -6.68 22.25
CA ILE A 305 -4.15 -7.92 21.47
C ILE A 305 -5.12 -8.93 22.10
N ASP A 306 -5.09 -9.09 23.43
CA ASP A 306 -6.02 -9.96 24.16
C ASP A 306 -7.47 -9.52 23.98
N LEU A 307 -7.76 -8.24 24.21
CA LEU A 307 -9.11 -7.69 24.05
C LEU A 307 -9.59 -7.77 22.60
N ALA A 308 -8.75 -7.40 21.62
CA ALA A 308 -9.09 -7.49 20.20
C ALA A 308 -9.37 -8.93 19.76
N THR A 309 -8.61 -9.90 20.29
CA THR A 309 -8.86 -11.32 20.05
C THR A 309 -10.23 -11.74 20.60
N HIS A 310 -10.58 -11.28 21.80
CA HIS A 310 -11.89 -11.54 22.40
C HIS A 310 -13.02 -10.91 21.57
N VAL A 311 -12.90 -9.63 21.20
CA VAL A 311 -13.89 -8.92 20.38
C VAL A 311 -14.08 -9.60 19.03
N LEU A 312 -12.99 -10.01 18.35
CA LEU A 312 -13.06 -10.74 17.09
C LEU A 312 -13.82 -12.06 17.23
N ALA A 313 -13.54 -12.82 18.30
CA ALA A 313 -14.22 -14.09 18.55
C ALA A 313 -15.72 -13.90 18.76
N VAL A 314 -16.11 -12.94 19.61
CA VAL A 314 -17.53 -12.63 19.85
C VAL A 314 -18.21 -12.12 18.59
N TRP A 315 -17.57 -11.20 17.86
CA TRP A 315 -18.12 -10.64 16.63
C TRP A 315 -18.34 -11.70 15.55
N ARG A 316 -17.41 -12.64 15.38
CA ARG A 316 -17.54 -13.72 14.40
C ARG A 316 -18.80 -14.56 14.55
N ASP A 317 -19.28 -14.73 15.78
CA ASP A 317 -20.46 -15.53 16.10
C ASP A 317 -21.71 -14.68 16.37
N TYR A 318 -21.63 -13.36 16.20
CA TYR A 318 -22.73 -12.44 16.49
C TYR A 318 -23.73 -12.33 15.33
N THR A 319 -25.01 -12.52 15.64
CA THR A 319 -26.15 -12.30 14.74
C THR A 319 -27.11 -11.30 15.38
N ASP A 320 -27.57 -10.34 14.58
CA ASP A 320 -28.62 -9.38 14.88
C ASP A 320 -29.50 -9.23 13.64
N GLU A 321 -30.65 -9.90 13.64
CA GLU A 321 -31.57 -9.94 12.50
C GLU A 321 -32.21 -8.58 12.23
N ASP A 322 -32.45 -7.78 13.28
CA ASP A 322 -33.05 -6.44 13.15
C ASP A 322 -32.11 -5.49 12.42
N ALA A 323 -30.80 -5.67 12.60
CA ALA A 323 -29.75 -4.94 11.89
C ALA A 323 -29.32 -5.61 10.57
N PHE A 324 -29.93 -6.75 10.18
CA PHE A 324 -29.52 -7.58 9.04
C PHE A 324 -28.05 -8.05 9.11
N ILE A 325 -27.57 -8.35 10.32
CA ILE A 325 -26.24 -8.91 10.58
C ILE A 325 -26.41 -10.39 10.85
N TYR A 326 -25.86 -11.24 9.98
CA TYR A 326 -25.81 -12.67 10.21
C TYR A 326 -24.35 -13.10 10.31
N ALA A 327 -24.01 -13.82 11.37
CA ALA A 327 -22.69 -14.43 11.51
C ALA A 327 -22.40 -15.43 10.38
N TYR A 328 -23.41 -16.22 10.00
CA TYR A 328 -23.31 -17.26 8.99
C TYR A 328 -24.58 -17.35 8.12
N THR A 329 -24.42 -17.67 6.83
CA THR A 329 -25.50 -18.19 5.97
C THR A 329 -25.01 -19.41 5.21
N ASP A 330 -25.80 -20.48 5.14
CA ASP A 330 -25.42 -21.76 4.53
C ASP A 330 -24.06 -22.34 4.98
N GLY A 331 -23.62 -21.99 6.20
CA GLY A 331 -22.32 -22.38 6.77
C GLY A 331 -21.15 -21.46 6.40
N GLU A 332 -21.34 -20.47 5.54
CA GLU A 332 -20.32 -19.47 5.19
C GLU A 332 -20.31 -18.33 6.22
N PRO A 333 -19.14 -17.96 6.78
CA PRO A 333 -19.01 -16.87 7.75
C PRO A 333 -19.06 -15.50 7.07
N HIS A 334 -19.65 -14.51 7.76
CA HIS A 334 -19.75 -13.14 7.23
C HIS A 334 -19.04 -12.07 8.04
N ASN A 335 -18.81 -12.31 9.34
CA ASN A 335 -18.26 -11.31 10.25
C ASN A 335 -16.74 -11.33 10.30
N THR A 336 -16.13 -10.15 10.19
CA THR A 336 -14.68 -9.94 10.35
C THR A 336 -14.39 -8.51 10.78
N ILE A 337 -13.13 -8.14 10.95
CA ILE A 337 -12.69 -6.82 11.43
C ILE A 337 -11.65 -6.24 10.47
N THR A 338 -11.72 -4.93 10.25
CA THR A 338 -10.62 -4.12 9.72
C THR A 338 -9.90 -3.48 10.92
N PRO A 339 -8.76 -4.02 11.36
CA PRO A 339 -7.97 -3.44 12.45
C PRO A 339 -7.02 -2.36 11.98
N ILE A 340 -6.89 -1.27 12.73
CA ILE A 340 -5.92 -0.19 12.49
C ILE A 340 -5.17 0.12 13.79
N ALA A 341 -3.89 -0.22 13.84
CA ALA A 341 -3.02 0.04 14.97
C ALA A 341 -2.24 1.35 14.76
N ARG A 342 -2.02 2.08 15.84
CA ARG A 342 -1.12 3.25 15.88
C ARG A 342 -0.60 3.48 17.30
N LYS A 343 0.37 4.38 17.42
CA LYS A 343 0.85 4.87 18.71
C LYS A 343 0.50 6.35 18.85
N THR A 344 -0.06 6.72 20.01
CA THR A 344 -0.46 8.08 20.34
C THR A 344 0.20 8.47 21.66
N GLY A 345 1.25 9.29 21.59
CA GLY A 345 2.09 9.58 22.76
C GLY A 345 2.73 8.29 23.30
N ASP A 346 2.47 8.00 24.58
CA ASP A 346 3.00 6.81 25.26
C ASP A 346 2.05 5.59 25.20
N SER A 347 0.89 5.73 24.58
CA SER A 347 -0.13 4.67 24.51
C SER A 347 -0.27 4.11 23.11
N PHE A 348 -0.60 2.83 23.04
CA PHE A 348 -1.05 2.18 21.83
C PHE A 348 -2.56 2.34 21.67
N GLU A 349 -3.00 2.39 20.42
CA GLU A 349 -4.40 2.47 20.04
C GLU A 349 -4.69 1.44 18.94
N LEU A 350 -5.83 0.78 19.04
CA LEU A 350 -6.35 -0.10 18.00
C LEU A 350 -7.81 0.26 17.73
N ASP A 351 -8.08 0.65 16.48
CA ASP A 351 -9.45 0.78 15.98
C ASP A 351 -9.88 -0.56 15.39
N LEU A 352 -10.98 -1.11 15.89
CA LEU A 352 -11.60 -2.34 15.42
C LEU A 352 -12.89 -1.97 14.68
N THR A 353 -12.80 -1.83 13.36
CA THR A 353 -13.99 -1.57 12.53
C THR A 353 -14.68 -2.90 12.25
N LEU A 354 -15.90 -3.05 12.75
CA LEU A 354 -16.71 -4.27 12.55
C LEU A 354 -17.19 -4.33 11.10
N ARG A 355 -17.02 -5.49 10.46
CA ARG A 355 -17.36 -5.72 9.06
C ARG A 355 -18.23 -6.96 8.92
N ASN A 356 -19.15 -6.91 7.96
CA ASN A 356 -19.96 -8.04 7.54
C ASN A 356 -20.02 -8.06 5.99
N ASN A 357 -19.80 -9.23 5.38
CA ASN A 357 -19.74 -9.37 3.92
C ASN A 357 -21.01 -9.96 3.28
N ILE A 358 -22.12 -10.01 4.02
CA ILE A 358 -23.37 -10.58 3.54
C ILE A 358 -23.83 -9.90 2.25
N THR A 359 -24.42 -10.70 1.37
CA THR A 359 -24.98 -10.27 0.09
C THR A 359 -26.45 -10.66 0.01
N THR A 360 -27.17 -10.01 -0.89
CA THR A 360 -28.52 -10.39 -1.31
C THR A 360 -28.59 -10.38 -2.83
N GLU A 361 -29.67 -10.90 -3.42
CA GLU A 361 -29.89 -10.78 -4.87
C GLU A 361 -29.93 -9.31 -5.32
N GLU A 362 -30.46 -8.42 -4.48
CA GLU A 362 -30.51 -6.96 -4.75
C GLU A 362 -29.12 -6.30 -4.59
N HIS A 363 -28.30 -6.80 -3.66
CA HIS A 363 -26.98 -6.26 -3.33
C HIS A 363 -25.89 -7.34 -3.45
N PRO A 364 -25.57 -7.78 -4.68
CA PRO A 364 -24.61 -8.86 -4.91
C PRO A 364 -23.15 -8.45 -4.63
N LEU A 365 -22.88 -7.14 -4.49
CA LEU A 365 -21.58 -6.59 -4.10
C LEU A 365 -21.49 -6.30 -2.59
N GLY A 366 -22.45 -6.78 -1.81
CA GLY A 366 -22.48 -6.64 -0.35
C GLY A 366 -23.49 -5.60 0.13
N VAL A 367 -24.21 -5.93 1.20
CA VAL A 367 -25.26 -5.07 1.78
C VAL A 367 -24.67 -3.78 2.36
N TYR A 368 -23.50 -3.87 2.99
CA TYR A 368 -22.79 -2.76 3.65
C TYR A 368 -21.77 -2.06 2.73
N HIS A 369 -22.02 -2.10 1.42
CA HIS A 369 -21.16 -1.51 0.39
C HIS A 369 -21.98 -0.59 -0.54
N PRO A 370 -21.33 0.24 -1.38
CA PRO A 370 -22.05 1.10 -2.32
C PRO A 370 -23.02 0.31 -3.20
N HIS A 371 -24.29 0.70 -3.20
CA HIS A 371 -25.34 0.07 -3.99
C HIS A 371 -25.31 0.55 -5.45
N ALA A 372 -26.05 -0.14 -6.32
CA ALA A 372 -26.02 0.06 -7.78
C ALA A 372 -26.25 1.51 -8.23
N ASN A 373 -27.11 2.25 -7.52
CA ASN A 373 -27.37 3.67 -7.79
C ASN A 373 -26.14 4.57 -7.55
N LEU A 374 -25.16 4.15 -6.75
CA LEU A 374 -23.93 4.90 -6.43
C LEU A 374 -22.70 4.40 -7.21
N HIS A 375 -22.83 3.36 -8.04
CA HIS A 375 -21.68 2.77 -8.78
C HIS A 375 -21.04 3.71 -9.80
N HIS A 376 -21.75 4.77 -10.21
CA HIS A 376 -21.19 5.84 -11.03
C HIS A 376 -20.16 6.71 -10.27
N ILE A 377 -20.16 6.65 -8.93
CA ILE A 377 -19.19 7.30 -8.04
C ILE A 377 -18.13 6.27 -7.63
N LYS A 378 -18.58 5.14 -7.08
CA LYS A 378 -17.70 4.07 -6.60
C LYS A 378 -18.42 2.74 -6.68
N LYS A 379 -17.83 1.79 -7.41
CA LYS A 379 -18.34 0.42 -7.54
C LYS A 379 -17.54 -0.55 -6.67
N GLU A 380 -16.28 -0.24 -6.38
CA GLU A 380 -15.43 -1.06 -5.54
C GLU A 380 -15.90 -1.08 -4.09
N ASN A 381 -15.55 -2.16 -3.40
CA ASN A 381 -15.81 -2.32 -1.98
C ASN A 381 -15.07 -1.25 -1.15
N ILE A 382 -15.56 -1.02 0.06
CA ILE A 382 -14.98 -0.11 1.05
C ILE A 382 -13.77 -0.80 1.66
N GLY A 383 -12.56 -0.35 1.30
CA GLY A 383 -11.31 -0.85 1.83
C GLY A 383 -10.83 -0.06 3.04
N LEU A 384 -9.63 -0.41 3.51
CA LEU A 384 -9.00 0.19 4.68
C LEU A 384 -8.88 1.72 4.59
N ILE A 385 -8.55 2.28 3.42
CA ILE A 385 -8.41 3.73 3.25
C ILE A 385 -9.76 4.40 3.51
N GLU A 386 -10.82 3.94 2.83
CA GLU A 386 -12.17 4.50 2.99
C GLU A 386 -12.74 4.31 4.40
N VAL A 387 -12.34 3.25 5.11
CA VAL A 387 -12.71 3.06 6.52
C VAL A 387 -12.18 4.19 7.41
N MET A 388 -10.96 4.67 7.14
CA MET A 388 -10.32 5.68 7.97
C MET A 388 -10.78 7.12 7.64
N GLY A 389 -11.46 7.32 6.51
CA GLY A 389 -11.92 8.62 6.00
C GLY A 389 -10.93 9.23 5.03
#